data_AF-A0A351MLQ7-F1
#
_entry.id   AF-A0A351MLQ7-F1
#
_cell.length_a   1.000
_cell.length_b   1.000
_cell.length_c   1.000
_cell.angle_alpha   90.00
_cell.angle_beta   90.00
_cell.angle_gamma   90.00
#
_symmetry.space_group_name_H-M   'P 1'
#
loop_
_entity.id
_entity.type
_entity.pdbx_description
1 polymer ?
#
loop_
_entity_poly.entity_id
_entity_poly.type
_entity_poly.pdbx_seq_one_letter_code
_entity_poly.pdbx_strand_id
1 'polypeptide(L)'
;MRAFWLWCGLALLASAGLAQPTSIDLARERAAAWAERFLAQITADPPNPGSASRDAFLAASALAATGAFDERQTQLLAFGAAMQDTGEASPTRGNYRWRYDATAVFDHNAVDFCLQNAWPLWHHHRAQLPAAAREILETTIPLAVEGALARRVRPDYTNIALMNAGNLILYGESLGLPAVADEGYRRLDAVGHAIWDHGIAEYNSPTYYGVDLDNLSLIEAYAAREDGLATTRALFELFAAQVGANWFVPNQVLSGPASRDYDYLRGTGIVSYPLWLWGWRPDPRGNNAGALLASYGRWRPADAWAPRVPAEGRLVRSRFGAAPAQTWTNYVLPDLAIGSASAPYHTMDINLAVHVAAGEQALRAYFIPDARHDPYGQARIAEGNNGHQKTLHLTPYWTAAQAGRDVLALIVHRAQGVPPEGVALNSDFVLPNGADEVHIGTAPVAAPDQPWIQEVPAGSAIFWRRGNALIGVRVLAALQADGTPARVEIAHDGNRFGALRLHIQHSSAPANVGRSAAVLLVRAVQLAGPAAAPAARAEFAAALGAARLDEGDFAASAVGLDGPL
;
A
#
# COMPACT_ATOMS: atom_id res chain seq x y z
N MET A 1 -61.17 29.28 50.34
CA MET A 1 -59.72 29.44 50.62
C MET A 1 -58.98 28.25 50.04
N ARG A 2 -58.35 28.45 48.87
CA ARG A 2 -56.91 28.24 48.57
C ARG A 2 -56.47 26.76 48.56
N ALA A 3 -56.32 26.15 47.37
CA ALA A 3 -55.08 26.05 46.56
C ALA A 3 -54.25 24.81 46.99
N PHE A 4 -53.75 23.91 46.15
CA PHE A 4 -52.94 24.11 44.95
C PHE A 4 -52.98 22.82 44.10
N TRP A 5 -53.37 22.92 42.83
CA TRP A 5 -53.15 21.86 41.82
C TRP A 5 -51.88 22.24 41.05
N LEU A 6 -50.84 21.41 41.09
CA LEU A 6 -49.66 21.60 40.25
C LEU A 6 -49.88 20.88 38.92
N TRP A 7 -50.12 21.67 37.88
CA TRP A 7 -50.03 21.27 36.48
C TRP A 7 -48.54 21.14 36.11
N CYS A 8 -48.11 19.96 35.69
CA CYS A 8 -46.91 19.79 34.87
C CYS A 8 -47.36 19.41 33.46
N GLY A 9 -47.49 20.42 32.60
CA GLY A 9 -47.71 20.25 31.17
C GLY A 9 -46.41 19.98 30.41
N LEU A 10 -46.54 19.08 29.43
CA LEU A 10 -45.71 18.83 28.24
C LEU A 10 -44.36 19.55 28.07
N ALA A 11 -43.32 18.73 27.83
CA ALA A 11 -42.53 18.82 26.59
C ALA A 11 -41.91 17.45 26.27
N LEU A 12 -42.70 16.56 25.65
CA LEU A 12 -42.12 15.47 24.85
C LEU A 12 -41.57 16.10 23.57
N LEU A 13 -40.32 16.55 23.62
CA LEU A 13 -39.53 16.74 22.41
C LEU A 13 -39.34 15.35 21.81
N ALA A 14 -40.19 15.01 20.84
CA ALA A 14 -39.87 13.97 19.87
C ALA A 14 -38.57 14.43 19.20
N SER A 15 -37.43 13.91 19.67
CA SER A 15 -36.24 13.86 18.84
C SER A 15 -36.64 12.99 17.66
N ALA A 16 -36.96 13.62 16.53
CA ALA A 16 -36.91 12.95 15.25
C ALA A 16 -35.50 12.35 15.19
N GLY A 17 -35.41 11.03 15.39
CA GLY A 17 -34.14 10.33 15.34
C GLY A 17 -33.59 10.54 13.95
N LEU A 18 -32.66 11.49 13.79
CA LEU A 18 -31.88 11.61 12.57
C LEU A 18 -31.22 10.26 12.38
N ALA A 19 -31.55 9.59 11.26
CA ALA A 19 -30.91 8.33 10.90
C ALA A 19 -29.40 8.57 10.92
N GLN A 20 -28.66 7.66 11.55
CA GLN A 20 -27.21 7.75 11.57
C GLN A 20 -26.70 7.70 10.11
N PRO A 21 -25.76 8.58 9.72
CA PRO A 21 -25.26 8.61 8.35
C PRO A 21 -24.66 7.25 8.00
N THR A 22 -24.92 6.80 6.77
CA THR A 22 -24.30 5.56 6.27
C THR A 22 -22.80 5.76 6.08
N SER A 23 -22.04 4.68 5.93
CA SER A 23 -20.61 4.77 5.59
C SER A 23 -20.37 5.51 4.26
N ILE A 24 -21.32 5.41 3.33
CA ILE A 24 -21.32 6.13 2.06
C ILE A 24 -21.51 7.64 2.28
N ASP A 25 -22.50 8.03 3.10
CA ASP A 25 -22.74 9.45 3.40
C ASP A 25 -21.51 10.07 4.07
N LEU A 26 -20.94 9.37 5.06
CA LEU A 26 -19.75 9.82 5.76
C LEU A 26 -18.51 9.91 4.85
N ALA A 27 -18.36 9.00 3.88
CA ALA A 27 -17.30 9.07 2.90
C ALA A 27 -17.41 10.35 2.04
N ARG A 28 -18.61 10.67 1.56
CA ARG A 28 -18.89 11.86 0.73
C ARG A 28 -18.69 13.15 1.52
N GLU A 29 -19.22 13.23 2.73
CA GLU A 29 -19.06 14.40 3.61
C GLU A 29 -17.58 14.68 3.93
N ARG A 30 -16.80 13.64 4.23
CA ARG A 30 -15.36 13.79 4.50
C ARG A 30 -14.56 14.18 3.26
N ALA A 31 -14.93 13.65 2.10
CA ALA A 31 -14.34 14.05 0.82
C ALA A 31 -14.62 15.54 0.54
N ALA A 32 -15.86 15.99 0.75
CA ALA A 32 -16.23 17.41 0.59
C ALA A 32 -15.45 18.30 1.58
N ALA A 33 -15.35 17.91 2.86
CA ALA A 33 -14.57 18.66 3.84
C ALA A 33 -13.06 18.74 3.47
N TRP A 34 -12.51 17.72 2.83
CA TRP A 34 -11.16 17.79 2.26
C TRP A 34 -11.08 18.70 1.05
N ALA A 35 -12.07 18.66 0.17
CA ALA A 35 -12.15 19.52 -1.01
C ALA A 35 -12.14 21.01 -0.64
N GLU A 36 -12.82 21.41 0.44
CA GLU A 36 -12.75 22.79 0.96
C GLU A 36 -11.32 23.20 1.36
N ARG A 37 -10.57 22.28 2.00
CA ARG A 37 -9.17 22.54 2.37
C ARG A 37 -8.27 22.63 1.14
N PHE A 38 -8.52 21.79 0.14
CA PHE A 38 -7.79 21.83 -1.12
C PHE A 38 -8.08 23.13 -1.89
N LEU A 39 -9.36 23.55 -1.95
CA LEU A 39 -9.77 24.82 -2.55
C LEU A 39 -9.00 25.99 -1.91
N ALA A 40 -8.96 26.06 -0.57
CA ALA A 40 -8.21 27.09 0.14
C ALA A 40 -6.71 27.10 -0.20
N GLN A 41 -6.11 25.95 -0.54
CA GLN A 41 -4.71 25.87 -0.95
C GLN A 41 -4.48 26.41 -2.37
N ILE A 42 -5.43 26.19 -3.29
CA ILE A 42 -5.28 26.62 -4.69
C ILE A 42 -5.72 28.08 -4.91
N THR A 43 -6.53 28.64 -4.02
CA THR A 43 -6.95 30.06 -4.04
C THR A 43 -6.07 30.95 -3.17
N ALA A 44 -5.05 30.40 -2.52
CA ALA A 44 -4.03 31.20 -1.84
C ALA A 44 -3.25 32.07 -2.85
N ASP A 45 -2.64 33.16 -2.38
CA ASP A 45 -1.77 34.00 -3.20
C ASP A 45 -0.32 33.97 -2.66
N PRO A 46 0.62 33.29 -3.34
CA PRO A 46 0.41 32.45 -4.54
C PRO A 46 -0.27 31.10 -4.20
N PRO A 47 -0.87 30.41 -5.20
CA PRO A 47 -1.40 29.06 -5.01
C PRO A 47 -0.31 28.09 -4.53
N ASN A 48 -0.70 27.08 -3.75
CA ASN A 48 0.26 26.07 -3.29
C ASN A 48 0.91 25.37 -4.50
N PRO A 49 2.24 25.46 -4.68
CA PRO A 49 2.93 24.89 -5.83
C PRO A 49 2.79 23.36 -5.92
N GLY A 50 2.61 22.69 -4.78
CA GLY A 50 2.49 21.24 -4.69
C GLY A 50 1.10 20.68 -5.01
N SER A 51 0.09 21.52 -5.22
CA SER A 51 -1.28 21.07 -5.51
C SER A 51 -1.34 20.30 -6.84
N ALA A 52 -2.01 19.15 -6.82
CA ALA A 52 -2.05 18.23 -7.97
C ALA A 52 -3.30 18.41 -8.85
N SER A 53 -3.15 18.17 -10.15
CA SER A 53 -4.26 18.24 -11.13
C SER A 53 -5.38 17.27 -10.81
N ARG A 54 -5.05 16.01 -10.50
CA ARG A 54 -6.04 14.98 -10.12
C ARG A 54 -6.87 15.37 -8.89
N ASP A 55 -6.23 16.07 -7.94
CA ASP A 55 -6.86 16.44 -6.66
C ASP A 55 -7.91 17.55 -6.89
N ALA A 56 -7.72 18.39 -7.92
CA ALA A 56 -8.72 19.38 -8.33
C ALA A 56 -10.00 18.73 -8.87
N PHE A 57 -9.87 17.69 -9.71
CA PHE A 57 -11.02 16.92 -10.20
C PHE A 57 -11.69 16.13 -9.08
N LEU A 58 -10.91 15.54 -8.17
CA LEU A 58 -11.45 14.83 -7.00
C LEU A 58 -12.23 15.78 -6.09
N ALA A 59 -11.69 16.99 -5.85
CA ALA A 59 -12.33 18.01 -5.03
C ALA A 59 -13.64 18.50 -5.66
N ALA A 60 -13.67 18.72 -6.97
CA ALA A 60 -14.88 19.11 -7.70
C ALA A 60 -15.97 18.02 -7.59
N SER A 61 -15.60 16.75 -7.82
CA SER A 61 -16.48 15.59 -7.62
C SER A 61 -16.98 15.47 -6.18
N ALA A 62 -16.12 15.72 -5.19
CA ALA A 62 -16.48 15.63 -3.78
C ALA A 62 -17.51 16.69 -3.36
N LEU A 63 -17.32 17.95 -3.77
CA LEU A 63 -18.29 19.03 -3.52
C LEU A 63 -19.63 18.76 -4.22
N ALA A 64 -19.58 18.26 -5.46
CA ALA A 64 -20.78 17.91 -6.22
C ALA A 64 -21.56 16.76 -5.57
N ALA A 65 -20.87 15.78 -4.97
CA ALA A 65 -21.48 14.65 -4.26
C ALA A 65 -22.31 15.09 -3.03
N THR A 66 -22.05 16.28 -2.49
CA THR A 66 -22.83 16.90 -1.41
C THR A 66 -23.76 18.02 -1.89
N GLY A 67 -23.96 18.16 -3.20
CA GLY A 67 -24.89 19.13 -3.79
C GLY A 67 -24.36 20.55 -3.95
N ALA A 68 -23.05 20.78 -3.82
CA ALA A 68 -22.46 22.11 -4.01
C ALA A 68 -22.17 22.36 -5.51
N PHE A 69 -23.05 23.14 -6.15
CA PHE A 69 -22.99 23.51 -7.56
C PHE A 69 -22.84 25.04 -7.74
N ASP A 70 -21.79 25.60 -7.14
CA ASP A 70 -21.53 27.04 -7.13
C ASP A 70 -20.14 27.38 -7.73
N GLU A 71 -19.71 28.64 -7.60
CA GLU A 71 -18.46 29.17 -8.17
C GLU A 71 -17.22 28.34 -7.82
N ARG A 72 -17.23 27.64 -6.69
CA ARG A 72 -16.13 26.76 -6.27
C ARG A 72 -15.84 25.66 -7.29
N GLN A 73 -16.88 25.17 -7.99
CA GLN A 73 -16.72 24.21 -9.09
C GLN A 73 -15.89 24.79 -10.23
N THR A 74 -16.17 26.05 -10.61
CA THR A 74 -15.43 26.75 -11.66
C THR A 74 -13.97 26.93 -11.26
N GLN A 75 -13.70 27.32 -10.01
CA GLN A 75 -12.33 27.51 -9.51
C GLN A 75 -11.51 26.21 -9.54
N LEU A 76 -12.08 25.11 -9.06
CA LEU A 76 -11.42 23.80 -9.04
C LEU A 76 -11.14 23.29 -10.45
N LEU A 77 -12.14 23.34 -11.34
CA LEU A 77 -11.99 22.85 -12.70
C LEU A 77 -11.06 23.73 -13.53
N ALA A 78 -11.10 25.05 -13.37
CA ALA A 78 -10.17 25.96 -14.04
C ALA A 78 -8.72 25.68 -13.62
N PHE A 79 -8.50 25.45 -12.32
CA PHE A 79 -7.18 25.08 -11.81
C PHE A 79 -6.67 23.76 -12.41
N GLY A 80 -7.51 22.72 -12.43
CA GLY A 80 -7.19 21.44 -13.06
C GLY A 80 -6.89 21.56 -14.56
N ALA A 81 -7.76 22.26 -15.30
CA ALA A 81 -7.63 22.47 -16.74
C ALA A 81 -6.37 23.28 -17.13
N ALA A 82 -5.93 24.23 -16.30
CA ALA A 82 -4.70 24.98 -16.51
C ALA A 82 -3.41 24.11 -16.48
N MET A 83 -3.52 22.87 -16.02
CA MET A 83 -2.43 21.89 -16.04
C MET A 83 -2.51 20.93 -17.24
N GLN A 84 -3.56 20.98 -18.06
CA GLN A 84 -3.69 20.13 -19.24
C GLN A 84 -2.76 20.62 -20.36
N ASP A 85 -2.06 19.70 -21.00
CA ASP A 85 -1.31 19.96 -22.22
C ASP A 85 -2.26 19.95 -23.42
N THR A 86 -2.47 21.11 -24.03
CA THR A 86 -3.39 21.30 -25.16
C THR A 86 -2.66 21.47 -26.51
N GLY A 87 -1.33 21.40 -26.52
CA GLY A 87 -0.54 21.67 -27.73
C GLY A 87 -0.78 20.64 -28.82
N GLU A 88 -1.28 21.05 -29.99
CA GLU A 88 -1.64 20.16 -31.10
C GLU A 88 -0.52 19.21 -31.54
N ALA A 89 0.73 19.71 -31.56
CA ALA A 89 1.91 18.94 -31.92
C ALA A 89 2.59 18.27 -30.71
N SER A 90 2.04 18.40 -29.50
CA SER A 90 2.67 17.88 -28.29
C SER A 90 2.52 16.36 -28.20
N PRO A 91 3.59 15.60 -27.90
CA PRO A 91 3.50 14.17 -27.66
C PRO A 91 2.70 13.82 -26.39
N THR A 92 2.46 14.79 -25.50
CA THR A 92 1.68 14.64 -24.28
C THR A 92 0.32 15.32 -24.33
N ARG A 93 -0.14 15.70 -25.54
CA ARG A 93 -1.45 16.32 -25.75
C ARG A 93 -2.56 15.53 -25.05
N GLY A 94 -3.38 16.25 -24.29
CA GLY A 94 -4.46 15.75 -23.46
C GLY A 94 -4.06 15.21 -22.10
N ASN A 95 -2.76 15.06 -21.83
CA ASN A 95 -2.26 14.71 -20.51
C ASN A 95 -2.14 15.96 -19.62
N TYR A 96 -1.80 15.75 -18.35
CA TYR A 96 -1.72 16.81 -17.35
C TYR A 96 -0.34 16.87 -16.72
N ARG A 97 0.10 18.09 -16.43
CA ARG A 97 1.14 18.31 -15.43
C ARG A 97 0.60 17.78 -14.10
N TRP A 98 1.41 16.98 -13.40
CA TRP A 98 0.94 16.38 -12.14
C TRP A 98 0.72 17.42 -11.06
N ARG A 99 1.66 18.37 -10.92
CA ARG A 99 1.61 19.48 -9.96
C ARG A 99 1.52 20.81 -10.68
N TYR A 100 0.99 21.80 -9.98
CA TYR A 100 0.86 23.17 -10.48
C TYR A 100 2.20 23.80 -10.86
N ASP A 101 3.25 23.53 -10.07
CA ASP A 101 4.61 24.04 -10.29
C ASP A 101 5.42 23.30 -11.35
N ALA A 102 4.95 22.15 -11.84
CA ALA A 102 5.67 21.39 -12.85
C ALA A 102 5.70 22.17 -14.17
N THR A 103 6.80 22.08 -14.92
CA THR A 103 6.94 22.79 -16.21
C THR A 103 6.47 21.97 -17.41
N ALA A 104 6.30 20.66 -17.25
CA ALA A 104 5.89 19.74 -18.29
C ALA A 104 5.18 18.50 -17.70
N VAL A 105 4.65 17.67 -18.58
CA VAL A 105 4.12 16.34 -18.22
C VAL A 105 5.29 15.39 -18.02
N PHE A 106 5.61 15.08 -16.76
CA PHE A 106 6.67 14.13 -16.40
C PHE A 106 6.14 12.77 -15.95
N ASP A 107 4.91 12.71 -15.44
CA ASP A 107 4.21 11.45 -15.18
C ASP A 107 3.04 11.31 -16.15
N HIS A 108 3.15 10.34 -17.05
CA HIS A 108 2.09 10.06 -18.01
C HIS A 108 0.83 9.51 -17.37
N ASN A 109 0.86 9.05 -16.12
CA ASN A 109 -0.28 8.56 -15.35
C ASN A 109 -1.30 9.64 -14.98
N ALA A 110 -0.92 10.93 -15.02
CA ALA A 110 -1.76 12.03 -14.56
C ALA A 110 -3.14 12.04 -15.24
N VAL A 111 -3.19 11.83 -16.56
CA VAL A 111 -4.45 11.79 -17.33
C VAL A 111 -5.44 10.76 -16.81
N ASP A 112 -4.98 9.56 -16.44
CA ASP A 112 -5.88 8.51 -15.99
C ASP A 112 -6.45 8.83 -14.62
N PHE A 113 -5.64 9.39 -13.70
CA PHE A 113 -6.13 9.84 -12.40
C PHE A 113 -7.09 11.03 -12.52
N CYS A 114 -6.84 11.97 -13.43
CA CYS A 114 -7.74 13.10 -13.68
C CYS A 114 -9.10 12.62 -14.22
N LEU A 115 -9.10 11.73 -15.21
CA LEU A 115 -10.32 11.13 -15.76
C LEU A 115 -11.08 10.33 -14.69
N GLN A 116 -10.40 9.45 -13.96
CA GLN A 116 -11.01 8.63 -12.92
C GLN A 116 -11.71 9.51 -11.86
N ASN A 117 -11.03 10.56 -11.39
CA ASN A 117 -11.57 11.47 -10.39
C ASN A 117 -12.67 12.39 -10.93
N ALA A 118 -12.68 12.69 -12.23
CA ALA A 118 -13.71 13.50 -12.87
C ALA A 118 -14.96 12.69 -13.24
N TRP A 119 -14.90 11.36 -13.21
CA TRP A 119 -16.01 10.50 -13.64
C TRP A 119 -17.32 10.77 -12.86
N PRO A 120 -17.34 10.83 -11.51
CA PRO A 120 -18.56 11.13 -10.77
C PRO A 120 -19.18 12.47 -11.19
N LEU A 121 -18.33 13.49 -11.36
CA LEU A 121 -18.76 14.80 -11.82
C LEU A 121 -19.38 14.75 -13.22
N TRP A 122 -18.69 14.09 -14.16
CA TRP A 122 -19.12 13.96 -15.55
C TRP A 122 -20.44 13.20 -15.69
N HIS A 123 -20.58 12.08 -14.98
CA HIS A 123 -21.72 11.17 -15.15
C HIS A 123 -22.96 11.61 -14.36
N HIS A 124 -22.80 12.03 -13.09
CA HIS A 124 -23.95 12.31 -12.22
C HIS A 124 -24.32 13.80 -12.12
N HIS A 125 -23.33 14.68 -12.30
CA HIS A 125 -23.41 16.05 -11.81
C HIS A 125 -23.17 17.13 -12.88
N ARG A 126 -22.81 16.75 -14.11
CA ARG A 126 -22.45 17.67 -15.20
C ARG A 126 -23.57 18.66 -15.52
N ALA A 127 -24.82 18.21 -15.50
CA ALA A 127 -25.97 19.04 -15.87
C ALA A 127 -26.29 20.14 -14.83
N GLN A 128 -25.91 19.91 -13.56
CA GLN A 128 -26.15 20.81 -12.44
C GLN A 128 -25.03 21.84 -12.27
N LEU A 129 -23.88 21.64 -12.91
CA LEU A 129 -22.75 22.56 -12.83
C LEU A 129 -23.10 23.97 -13.32
N PRO A 130 -22.52 25.02 -12.71
CA PRO A 130 -22.51 26.35 -13.29
C PRO A 130 -22.01 26.31 -14.74
N ALA A 131 -22.56 27.16 -15.61
CA ALA A 131 -22.27 27.13 -17.04
C ALA A 131 -20.76 27.16 -17.36
N ALA A 132 -20.00 28.02 -16.68
CA ALA A 132 -18.54 28.11 -16.85
C ALA A 132 -17.81 26.83 -16.42
N ALA A 133 -18.17 26.24 -15.27
CA ALA A 133 -17.62 24.96 -14.81
C ALA A 133 -17.92 23.83 -15.81
N ARG A 134 -19.17 23.78 -16.30
CA ARG A 134 -19.61 22.79 -17.29
C ARG A 134 -18.81 22.91 -18.60
N GLU A 135 -18.63 24.12 -19.12
CA GLU A 135 -17.87 24.38 -20.34
C GLU A 135 -16.41 23.93 -20.22
N ILE A 136 -15.76 24.20 -19.08
CA ILE A 136 -14.38 23.74 -18.82
C ILE A 136 -14.33 22.21 -18.88
N LEU A 137 -15.28 21.53 -18.21
CA LEU A 137 -15.33 20.07 -18.18
C LEU A 137 -15.60 19.47 -19.57
N GLU A 138 -16.57 20.02 -20.31
CA GLU A 138 -16.94 19.58 -21.67
C GLU A 138 -15.84 19.80 -22.70
N THR A 139 -14.92 20.75 -22.46
CA THR A 139 -13.74 20.96 -23.30
C THR A 139 -12.57 20.06 -22.91
N THR A 140 -12.33 19.92 -21.61
CA THR A 140 -11.14 19.27 -21.04
C THR A 140 -11.22 17.74 -21.14
N ILE A 141 -12.40 17.16 -20.92
CA ILE A 141 -12.59 15.70 -20.87
C ILE A 141 -12.35 15.02 -22.21
N PRO A 142 -12.93 15.46 -23.35
CA PRO A 142 -12.66 14.83 -24.65
C PRO A 142 -11.18 14.79 -24.99
N LEU A 143 -10.47 15.88 -24.73
CA LEU A 143 -9.03 15.97 -24.95
C LEU A 143 -8.24 15.02 -24.03
N ALA A 144 -8.67 14.87 -22.77
CA ALA A 144 -8.07 13.92 -21.85
C ALA A 144 -8.30 12.46 -22.27
N VAL A 145 -9.46 12.15 -22.85
CA VAL A 145 -9.75 10.82 -23.42
C VAL A 145 -8.81 10.50 -24.59
N GLU A 146 -8.54 11.48 -25.47
CA GLU A 146 -7.53 11.31 -26.54
C GLU A 146 -6.14 11.02 -25.95
N GLY A 147 -5.74 11.77 -24.91
CA GLY A 147 -4.49 11.54 -24.19
C GLY A 147 -4.41 10.15 -23.55
N ALA A 148 -5.50 9.68 -22.90
CA ALA A 148 -5.57 8.35 -22.30
C ALA A 148 -5.54 7.23 -23.34
N LEU A 149 -6.19 7.42 -24.49
CA LEU A 149 -6.20 6.46 -25.59
C LEU A 149 -4.81 6.27 -26.22
N ALA A 150 -4.09 7.38 -26.39
CA ALA A 150 -2.73 7.39 -26.95
C ALA A 150 -1.72 6.64 -26.08
N ARG A 151 -1.99 6.50 -24.78
CA ARG A 151 -1.12 5.74 -23.87
C ARG A 151 -1.19 4.26 -24.17
N ARG A 152 -0.02 3.61 -24.18
CA ARG A 152 0.13 2.15 -24.34
C ARG A 152 0.59 1.54 -23.01
N VAL A 153 -0.33 1.50 -22.04
CA VAL A 153 -0.05 0.93 -20.71
C VAL A 153 0.06 -0.59 -20.85
N ARG A 154 1.11 -1.18 -20.25
CA ARG A 154 1.27 -2.64 -20.27
C ARG A 154 0.19 -3.30 -19.39
N PRO A 155 -0.41 -4.43 -19.80
CA PRO A 155 -1.45 -5.10 -19.01
C PRO A 155 -1.01 -5.57 -17.62
N ASP A 156 0.28 -5.85 -17.44
CA ASP A 156 0.88 -6.25 -16.15
C ASP A 156 1.24 -5.06 -15.26
N TYR A 157 1.02 -3.82 -15.68
CA TYR A 157 1.03 -2.65 -14.79
C TYR A 157 -0.37 -2.44 -14.19
N THR A 158 -0.78 -3.42 -13.37
CA THR A 158 -2.15 -3.67 -12.87
C THR A 158 -3.00 -2.41 -12.70
N ASN A 159 -2.64 -1.51 -11.78
CA ASN A 159 -3.44 -0.35 -11.41
C ASN A 159 -3.75 0.61 -12.56
N ILE A 160 -2.72 1.01 -13.31
CA ILE A 160 -2.82 1.99 -14.37
C ILE A 160 -3.45 1.33 -15.59
N ALA A 161 -3.16 0.05 -15.85
CA ALA A 161 -3.78 -0.68 -16.95
C ALA A 161 -5.30 -0.80 -16.75
N LEU A 162 -5.72 -1.14 -15.53
CA LEU A 162 -7.13 -1.23 -15.16
C LEU A 162 -7.82 0.14 -15.15
N MET A 163 -7.16 1.16 -14.61
CA MET A 163 -7.66 2.54 -14.63
C MET A 163 -7.84 3.06 -16.04
N ASN A 164 -6.85 2.86 -16.89
CA ASN A 164 -6.88 3.30 -18.27
C ASN A 164 -7.99 2.59 -19.05
N ALA A 165 -8.12 1.26 -18.90
CA ALA A 165 -9.21 0.50 -19.50
C ALA A 165 -10.58 1.03 -19.04
N GLY A 166 -10.76 1.23 -17.73
CA GLY A 166 -11.98 1.79 -17.16
C GLY A 166 -12.32 3.17 -17.68
N ASN A 167 -11.36 4.09 -17.71
CA ASN A 167 -11.55 5.43 -18.26
C ASN A 167 -12.00 5.38 -19.73
N LEU A 168 -11.37 4.56 -20.56
CA LEU A 168 -11.73 4.43 -21.98
C LEU A 168 -13.12 3.82 -22.18
N ILE A 169 -13.50 2.83 -21.38
CA ILE A 169 -14.86 2.27 -21.39
C ILE A 169 -15.88 3.35 -21.04
N LEU A 170 -15.74 3.95 -19.86
CA LEU A 170 -16.74 4.84 -19.28
C LEU A 170 -16.91 6.14 -20.08
N TYR A 171 -15.80 6.76 -20.49
CA TYR A 171 -15.86 7.96 -21.31
C TYR A 171 -16.17 7.65 -22.78
N GLY A 172 -15.70 6.53 -23.32
CA GLY A 172 -16.05 6.09 -24.67
C GLY A 172 -17.55 5.91 -24.83
N GLU A 173 -18.21 5.23 -23.89
CA GLU A 173 -19.66 5.06 -23.90
C GLU A 173 -20.41 6.37 -23.69
N SER A 174 -20.01 7.17 -22.68
CA SER A 174 -20.73 8.41 -22.34
C SER A 174 -20.57 9.54 -23.37
N LEU A 175 -19.50 9.53 -24.17
CA LEU A 175 -19.27 10.48 -25.27
C LEU A 175 -19.82 9.97 -26.61
N GLY A 176 -20.32 8.74 -26.70
CA GLY A 176 -20.74 8.14 -27.97
C GLY A 176 -19.58 7.83 -28.91
N LEU A 177 -18.41 7.46 -28.35
CA LEU A 177 -17.18 7.11 -29.07
C LEU A 177 -16.95 5.58 -29.01
N PRO A 178 -17.63 4.78 -29.85
CA PRO A 178 -17.61 3.32 -29.74
C PRO A 178 -16.21 2.71 -29.89
N ALA A 179 -15.37 3.26 -30.77
CA ALA A 179 -14.00 2.76 -30.96
C ALA A 179 -13.11 2.96 -29.72
N VAL A 180 -13.37 4.02 -28.92
CA VAL A 180 -12.66 4.27 -27.65
C VAL A 180 -13.11 3.25 -26.61
N ALA A 181 -14.43 3.01 -26.51
CA ALA A 181 -14.98 2.00 -25.62
C ALA A 181 -14.48 0.58 -25.97
N ASP A 182 -14.47 0.23 -27.26
CA ASP A 182 -13.96 -1.06 -27.78
C ASP A 182 -12.51 -1.29 -27.34
N GLU A 183 -11.67 -0.26 -27.49
CA GLU A 183 -10.28 -0.33 -27.05
C GLU A 183 -10.16 -0.47 -25.53
N GLY A 184 -11.02 0.20 -24.76
CA GLY A 184 -11.10 0.04 -23.31
C GLY A 184 -11.44 -1.38 -22.89
N TYR A 185 -12.46 -2.00 -23.49
CA TYR A 185 -12.82 -3.40 -23.22
C TYR A 185 -11.70 -4.37 -23.62
N ARG A 186 -11.05 -4.14 -24.78
CA ARG A 186 -9.88 -4.94 -25.20
C ARG A 186 -8.73 -4.85 -24.20
N ARG A 187 -8.49 -3.68 -23.60
CA ARG A 187 -7.46 -3.49 -22.56
C ARG A 187 -7.84 -4.17 -21.24
N LEU A 188 -9.11 -4.10 -20.85
CA LEU A 188 -9.62 -4.79 -19.66
C LEU A 188 -9.43 -6.31 -19.77
N ASP A 189 -9.78 -6.89 -20.92
CA ASP A 189 -9.58 -8.30 -21.20
C ASP A 189 -8.09 -8.69 -21.15
N ALA A 190 -7.21 -7.86 -21.73
CA ALA A 190 -5.76 -8.07 -21.65
C ALA A 190 -5.23 -8.03 -20.20
N VAL A 191 -5.77 -7.16 -19.33
CA VAL A 191 -5.45 -7.16 -17.89
C VAL A 191 -5.92 -8.45 -17.23
N GLY A 192 -7.14 -8.89 -17.53
CA GLY A 192 -7.69 -10.16 -17.05
C GLY A 192 -6.79 -11.34 -17.41
N HIS A 193 -6.34 -11.41 -18.66
CA HIS A 193 -5.41 -12.44 -19.14
C HIS A 193 -4.03 -12.36 -18.45
N ALA A 194 -3.45 -11.16 -18.32
CA ALA A 194 -2.17 -11.00 -17.63
C ALA A 194 -2.24 -11.47 -16.16
N ILE A 195 -3.33 -11.13 -15.46
CA ILE A 195 -3.56 -11.58 -14.08
C ILE A 195 -3.79 -13.09 -14.02
N TRP A 196 -4.52 -13.66 -14.98
CA TRP A 196 -4.74 -15.10 -15.05
C TRP A 196 -3.41 -15.88 -15.20
N ASP A 197 -2.53 -15.43 -16.10
CA ASP A 197 -1.28 -16.13 -16.38
C ASP A 197 -0.21 -15.89 -15.30
N HIS A 198 -0.14 -14.67 -14.78
CA HIS A 198 1.01 -14.18 -13.99
C HIS A 198 0.66 -13.68 -12.60
N GLY A 199 -0.62 -13.66 -12.23
CA GLY A 199 -1.11 -13.09 -10.98
C GLY A 199 -1.06 -11.56 -10.98
N ILE A 200 -1.44 -10.96 -9.85
CA ILE A 200 -1.49 -9.51 -9.70
C ILE A 200 -0.06 -9.00 -9.49
N ALA A 201 0.44 -8.19 -10.44
CA ALA A 201 1.83 -7.72 -10.42
C ALA A 201 2.13 -6.79 -9.23
N GLU A 202 1.25 -5.81 -8.99
CA GLU A 202 1.28 -4.99 -7.76
C GLU A 202 0.66 -5.74 -6.58
N TYR A 203 1.22 -6.92 -6.28
CA TYR A 203 0.68 -7.86 -5.31
C TYR A 203 0.55 -7.29 -3.90
N ASN A 204 -0.53 -7.71 -3.23
CA ASN A 204 -0.87 -7.47 -1.82
C ASN A 204 -0.65 -6.02 -1.37
N SER A 205 -0.79 -5.05 -2.30
CA SER A 205 -0.40 -3.67 -2.08
C SER A 205 -1.48 -2.93 -1.27
N PRO A 206 -1.18 -2.41 -0.06
CA PRO A 206 -2.12 -1.59 0.69
C PRO A 206 -2.52 -0.32 -0.06
N THR A 207 -1.61 0.18 -0.90
CA THR A 207 -1.85 1.33 -1.77
C THR A 207 -2.67 0.93 -2.99
N TYR A 208 -2.17 0.02 -3.82
CA TYR A 208 -2.72 -0.11 -5.16
C TYR A 208 -3.92 -1.02 -5.28
N TYR A 209 -4.16 -1.92 -4.32
CA TYR A 209 -5.43 -2.66 -4.31
C TYR A 209 -6.63 -1.73 -4.12
N GLY A 210 -6.48 -0.63 -3.39
CA GLY A 210 -7.56 0.36 -3.33
C GLY A 210 -7.80 1.04 -4.68
N VAL A 211 -6.75 1.37 -5.43
CA VAL A 211 -6.87 1.93 -6.79
C VAL A 211 -7.54 0.93 -7.73
N ASP A 212 -7.13 -0.33 -7.69
CA ASP A 212 -7.71 -1.40 -8.50
C ASP A 212 -9.21 -1.54 -8.22
N LEU A 213 -9.58 -1.62 -6.93
CA LEU A 213 -10.96 -1.76 -6.48
C LEU A 213 -11.82 -0.54 -6.81
N ASP A 214 -11.27 0.68 -6.76
CA ASP A 214 -11.97 1.89 -7.21
C ASP A 214 -12.33 1.80 -8.69
N ASN A 215 -11.38 1.38 -9.54
CA ASN A 215 -11.62 1.24 -10.98
C ASN A 215 -12.64 0.15 -11.30
N LEU A 216 -12.51 -1.02 -10.68
CA LEU A 216 -13.50 -2.09 -10.82
C LEU A 216 -14.89 -1.61 -10.35
N SER A 217 -14.96 -0.80 -9.29
CA SER A 217 -16.22 -0.24 -8.78
C SER A 217 -16.91 0.65 -9.79
N LEU A 218 -16.14 1.50 -10.48
CA LEU A 218 -16.69 2.37 -11.52
C LEU A 218 -17.11 1.57 -12.75
N ILE A 219 -16.30 0.60 -13.21
CA ILE A 219 -16.65 -0.23 -14.38
C ILE A 219 -17.92 -1.04 -14.07
N GLU A 220 -17.99 -1.72 -12.93
CA GLU A 220 -19.16 -2.53 -12.56
C GLU A 220 -20.43 -1.70 -12.38
N ALA A 221 -20.29 -0.47 -11.89
CA ALA A 221 -21.43 0.41 -11.68
C ALA A 221 -22.00 0.99 -12.99
N TYR A 222 -21.17 1.18 -14.02
CA TYR A 222 -21.53 2.07 -15.14
C TYR A 222 -21.23 1.56 -16.56
N ALA A 223 -20.41 0.53 -16.74
CA ALA A 223 -20.17 -0.04 -18.06
C ALA A 223 -21.43 -0.72 -18.62
N ALA A 224 -21.67 -0.57 -19.93
CA ALA A 224 -22.89 -1.08 -20.56
C ALA A 224 -22.80 -2.55 -21.02
N ARG A 225 -21.60 -3.06 -21.34
CA ARG A 225 -21.46 -4.40 -21.95
C ARG A 225 -21.25 -5.50 -20.92
N GLU A 226 -22.02 -6.58 -21.07
CA GLU A 226 -22.01 -7.70 -20.12
C GLU A 226 -20.69 -8.49 -20.12
N ASP A 227 -19.98 -8.57 -21.25
CA ASP A 227 -18.66 -9.22 -21.32
C ASP A 227 -17.60 -8.51 -20.47
N GLY A 228 -17.55 -7.18 -20.53
CA GLY A 228 -16.71 -6.36 -19.67
C GLY A 228 -17.15 -6.40 -18.20
N LEU A 229 -18.46 -6.41 -17.92
CA LEU A 229 -18.98 -6.58 -16.56
C LEU A 229 -18.61 -7.95 -15.98
N ALA A 230 -18.69 -9.03 -16.78
CA ALA A 230 -18.30 -10.37 -16.36
C ALA A 230 -16.80 -10.42 -15.99
N THR A 231 -15.94 -9.85 -16.84
CA THR A 231 -14.49 -9.73 -16.55
C THR A 231 -14.24 -8.94 -15.27
N THR A 232 -14.91 -7.79 -15.13
CA THR A 232 -14.81 -6.93 -13.94
C THR A 232 -15.23 -7.65 -12.66
N ARG A 233 -16.35 -8.38 -12.69
CA ARG A 233 -16.85 -9.15 -11.55
C ARG A 233 -15.90 -10.30 -11.19
N ALA A 234 -15.32 -10.99 -12.19
CA ALA A 234 -14.31 -12.03 -11.94
C ALA A 234 -13.05 -11.46 -11.27
N LEU A 235 -12.58 -10.28 -11.72
CA LEU A 235 -11.47 -9.57 -11.08
C LEU A 235 -11.82 -9.17 -9.64
N PHE A 236 -13.03 -8.64 -9.40
CA PHE A 236 -13.51 -8.33 -8.06
C PHE A 236 -13.48 -9.53 -7.12
N GLU A 237 -13.98 -10.67 -7.57
CA GLU A 237 -13.95 -11.92 -6.79
C GLU A 237 -12.51 -12.32 -6.45
N LEU A 238 -11.57 -12.21 -7.40
CA LEU A 238 -10.15 -12.49 -7.15
C LEU A 238 -9.54 -11.53 -6.12
N PHE A 239 -9.73 -10.22 -6.28
CA PHE A 239 -9.21 -9.23 -5.33
C PHE A 239 -9.84 -9.42 -3.94
N ALA A 240 -11.15 -9.64 -3.85
CA ALA A 240 -11.85 -9.89 -2.60
C ALA A 240 -11.35 -11.17 -1.91
N ALA A 241 -11.16 -12.27 -2.65
CA ALA A 241 -10.60 -13.50 -2.12
C ALA A 241 -9.18 -13.30 -1.58
N GLN A 242 -8.34 -12.57 -2.31
CA GLN A 242 -6.96 -12.34 -1.90
C GLN A 242 -6.86 -11.37 -0.72
N VAL A 243 -7.64 -10.29 -0.72
CA VAL A 243 -7.76 -9.39 0.45
C VAL A 243 -8.25 -10.18 1.65
N GLY A 244 -9.37 -10.90 1.52
CA GLY A 244 -9.96 -11.67 2.61
C GLY A 244 -9.02 -12.72 3.19
N ALA A 245 -8.16 -13.32 2.35
CA ALA A 245 -7.18 -14.30 2.79
C ALA A 245 -5.94 -13.70 3.47
N ASN A 246 -5.61 -12.44 3.21
CA ASN A 246 -4.42 -11.78 3.77
C ASN A 246 -4.73 -10.70 4.80
N TRP A 247 -6.01 -10.34 4.96
CA TRP A 247 -6.43 -9.31 5.91
C TRP A 247 -6.21 -9.78 7.35
N PHE A 248 -5.32 -9.09 8.04
CA PHE A 248 -4.99 -9.37 9.43
C PHE A 248 -5.85 -8.50 10.34
N VAL A 249 -7.02 -9.06 10.70
CA VAL A 249 -8.07 -8.41 11.49
C VAL A 249 -7.56 -7.71 12.75
N PRO A 250 -6.63 -8.27 13.57
CA PRO A 250 -6.18 -7.59 14.78
C PRO A 250 -5.59 -6.19 14.54
N ASN A 251 -4.96 -5.97 13.39
CA ASN A 251 -4.32 -4.70 13.05
C ASN A 251 -5.01 -3.96 11.89
N GLN A 252 -6.04 -4.55 11.27
CA GLN A 252 -6.79 -3.97 10.16
C GLN A 252 -5.89 -3.55 8.97
N VAL A 253 -4.99 -4.46 8.56
CA VAL A 253 -4.06 -4.28 7.43
C VAL A 253 -3.96 -5.56 6.59
N LEU A 254 -3.48 -5.45 5.35
CA LEU A 254 -2.98 -6.60 4.59
C LEU A 254 -1.68 -7.08 5.22
N SER A 255 -1.60 -8.36 5.56
CA SER A 255 -0.40 -8.97 6.13
C SER A 255 0.51 -9.59 5.08
N GLY A 256 1.77 -9.81 5.45
CA GLY A 256 2.76 -10.49 4.62
C GLY A 256 3.53 -9.52 3.74
N PRO A 257 4.19 -10.01 2.68
CA PRO A 257 4.95 -9.15 1.80
C PRO A 257 3.98 -8.28 1.00
N ALA A 258 4.41 -7.07 0.67
CA ALA A 258 3.59 -6.12 -0.07
C ALA A 258 4.44 -5.39 -1.10
N SER A 259 3.94 -5.28 -2.32
CA SER A 259 4.53 -4.38 -3.30
C SER A 259 4.04 -2.96 -3.10
N ARG A 260 4.88 -1.98 -3.44
CA ARG A 260 4.47 -0.57 -3.54
C ARG A 260 3.76 -0.03 -2.28
N ASP A 261 4.31 -0.37 -1.13
CA ASP A 261 3.83 0.06 0.18
C ASP A 261 4.51 1.39 0.56
N TYR A 262 3.71 2.40 0.89
CA TYR A 262 4.20 3.73 1.24
C TYR A 262 4.18 4.00 2.75
N ASP A 263 3.64 3.07 3.55
CA ASP A 263 3.71 3.09 5.00
C ASP A 263 4.49 1.86 5.48
N TYR A 264 5.81 1.93 5.37
CA TYR A 264 6.71 0.84 5.74
C TYR A 264 6.48 0.33 7.16
N LEU A 265 6.19 1.25 8.09
CA LEU A 265 6.03 0.97 9.50
C LEU A 265 4.76 0.18 9.84
N ARG A 266 3.61 0.51 9.22
CA ARG A 266 2.32 -0.10 9.59
C ARG A 266 1.66 -0.89 8.46
N GLY A 267 1.99 -0.62 7.21
CA GLY A 267 1.37 -1.21 6.03
C GLY A 267 -0.05 -0.71 5.79
N THR A 268 -0.34 0.54 6.18
CA THR A 268 -1.65 1.15 5.91
C THR A 268 -1.72 1.73 4.50
N GLY A 269 -2.91 1.71 3.91
CA GLY A 269 -3.13 2.27 2.59
C GLY A 269 -4.60 2.38 2.23
N ILE A 270 -4.86 2.92 1.04
CA ILE A 270 -6.20 3.27 0.59
C ILE A 270 -7.12 2.07 0.36
N VAL A 271 -6.59 0.84 0.31
CA VAL A 271 -7.41 -0.39 0.34
C VAL A 271 -8.35 -0.42 1.56
N SER A 272 -8.02 0.30 2.63
CA SER A 272 -8.88 0.43 3.81
C SER A 272 -10.26 1.04 3.51
N TYR A 273 -10.43 1.81 2.44
CA TYR A 273 -11.69 2.48 2.11
C TYR A 273 -12.75 1.53 1.53
N PRO A 274 -12.49 0.78 0.43
CA PRO A 274 -13.46 -0.19 -0.06
C PRO A 274 -13.83 -1.23 0.99
N LEU A 275 -12.87 -1.69 1.81
CA LEU A 275 -13.15 -2.65 2.88
C LEU A 275 -14.05 -2.08 3.98
N TRP A 276 -13.91 -0.80 4.31
CA TRP A 276 -14.82 -0.12 5.23
C TRP A 276 -16.24 -0.03 4.65
N LEU A 277 -16.36 0.31 3.36
CA LEU A 277 -17.66 0.37 2.67
C LEU A 277 -18.30 -1.01 2.48
N TRP A 278 -17.51 -2.07 2.42
CA TRP A 278 -17.99 -3.47 2.45
C TRP A 278 -18.34 -3.96 3.86
N GLY A 279 -18.04 -3.20 4.91
CA GLY A 279 -18.26 -3.60 6.30
C GLY A 279 -17.25 -4.63 6.83
N TRP A 280 -16.14 -4.86 6.12
CA TRP A 280 -15.10 -5.80 6.50
C TRP A 280 -14.11 -5.23 7.53
N ARG A 281 -14.09 -3.91 7.70
CA ARG A 281 -13.33 -3.23 8.74
C ARG A 281 -14.08 -2.03 9.33
N PRO A 282 -13.72 -1.60 10.55
CA PRO A 282 -14.22 -0.34 11.12
C PRO A 282 -13.86 0.88 10.26
N ASP A 283 -14.52 2.01 10.54
CA ASP A 283 -14.18 3.31 9.93
C ASP A 283 -12.68 3.63 10.15
N PRO A 284 -11.87 3.84 9.08
CA PRO A 284 -10.45 4.17 9.21
C PRO A 284 -10.17 5.47 9.96
N ARG A 285 -11.20 6.32 10.17
CA ARG A 285 -11.13 7.68 10.72
C ARG A 285 -10.21 8.59 9.88
N GLY A 286 -10.35 9.91 10.07
CA GLY A 286 -9.51 10.89 9.38
C GLY A 286 -9.99 11.27 7.97
N ASN A 287 -9.06 11.78 7.16
CA ASN A 287 -9.36 12.27 5.82
C ASN A 287 -9.47 11.11 4.83
N ASN A 288 -10.70 10.84 4.39
CA ASN A 288 -11.03 9.71 3.52
C ASN A 288 -11.51 10.19 2.14
N ALA A 289 -10.93 11.26 1.59
CA ALA A 289 -11.25 11.68 0.23
C ALA A 289 -11.08 10.54 -0.80
N GLY A 290 -10.13 9.63 -0.55
CA GLY A 290 -9.95 8.41 -1.33
C GLY A 290 -11.10 7.39 -1.23
N ALA A 291 -12.06 7.55 -0.33
CA ALA A 291 -13.26 6.70 -0.27
C ALA A 291 -14.37 7.16 -1.23
N LEU A 292 -14.23 8.35 -1.86
CA LEU A 292 -15.28 8.91 -2.72
C LEU A 292 -15.60 7.97 -3.89
N LEU A 293 -14.59 7.46 -4.59
CA LEU A 293 -14.79 6.63 -5.78
C LEU A 293 -15.46 5.29 -5.40
N ALA A 294 -14.92 4.58 -4.42
CA ALA A 294 -15.55 3.37 -3.87
C ALA A 294 -16.99 3.57 -3.40
N SER A 295 -17.39 4.79 -3.00
CA SER A 295 -18.77 5.10 -2.58
C SER A 295 -19.81 5.00 -3.70
N TYR A 296 -19.37 4.98 -4.96
CA TYR A 296 -20.23 4.77 -6.13
C TYR A 296 -20.36 3.29 -6.52
N GLY A 297 -19.55 2.39 -5.96
CA GLY A 297 -19.59 0.96 -6.26
C GLY A 297 -20.85 0.27 -5.73
N ARG A 298 -21.47 -0.57 -6.58
CA ARG A 298 -22.66 -1.36 -6.21
C ARG A 298 -22.31 -2.79 -5.80
N TRP A 299 -21.30 -3.36 -6.44
CA TRP A 299 -20.80 -4.70 -6.12
C TRP A 299 -20.41 -4.84 -4.64
N ARG A 300 -20.71 -6.00 -4.07
CA ARG A 300 -20.31 -6.39 -2.71
C ARG A 300 -19.72 -7.78 -2.73
N PRO A 301 -18.63 -8.02 -1.99
CA PRO A 301 -18.01 -9.34 -1.95
C PRO A 301 -18.92 -10.35 -1.26
N ALA A 302 -18.86 -11.60 -1.73
CA ALA A 302 -19.53 -12.69 -1.07
C ALA A 302 -18.99 -12.91 0.36
N ASP A 303 -19.86 -13.32 1.29
CA ASP A 303 -19.49 -13.60 2.69
C ASP A 303 -18.40 -14.67 2.82
N ALA A 304 -18.25 -15.54 1.82
CA ALA A 304 -17.20 -16.55 1.75
C ALA A 304 -15.78 -15.95 1.76
N TRP A 305 -15.64 -14.71 1.28
CA TRP A 305 -14.37 -13.99 1.24
C TRP A 305 -14.15 -13.05 2.42
N ALA A 306 -15.13 -12.91 3.33
CA ALA A 306 -14.97 -12.06 4.49
C ALA A 306 -13.71 -12.46 5.29
N PRO A 307 -12.91 -11.49 5.79
CA PRO A 307 -11.70 -11.75 6.56
C PRO A 307 -11.96 -12.68 7.75
N ARG A 308 -11.46 -13.91 7.63
CA ARG A 308 -11.56 -14.95 8.66
C ARG A 308 -10.30 -15.78 8.63
N VAL A 309 -9.60 -15.85 9.76
CA VAL A 309 -8.43 -16.71 9.92
C VAL A 309 -8.82 -17.91 10.76
N PRO A 310 -8.71 -19.14 10.25
CA PRO A 310 -9.02 -20.33 11.04
C PRO A 310 -7.97 -20.51 12.15
N ALA A 311 -8.31 -21.26 13.21
CA ALA A 311 -7.45 -21.38 14.39
C ALA A 311 -6.10 -22.04 14.08
N GLU A 312 -6.08 -22.98 13.14
CA GLU A 312 -4.89 -23.65 12.61
C GLU A 312 -4.02 -22.75 11.72
N GLY A 313 -4.55 -21.60 11.29
CA GLY A 313 -3.90 -20.69 10.36
C GLY A 313 -4.18 -20.99 8.88
N ARG A 314 -3.75 -20.07 8.02
CA ARG A 314 -3.94 -20.14 6.57
C ARG A 314 -2.63 -19.85 5.86
N LEU A 315 -2.28 -20.72 4.93
CA LEU A 315 -1.19 -20.48 3.98
C LEU A 315 -1.78 -19.88 2.69
N VAL A 316 -1.28 -18.72 2.30
CA VAL A 316 -1.60 -18.07 1.03
C VAL A 316 -0.35 -18.05 0.16
N ARG A 317 -0.50 -18.47 -1.10
CA ARG A 317 0.57 -18.44 -2.11
C ARG A 317 0.03 -17.87 -3.40
N SER A 318 0.81 -17.02 -4.04
CA SER A 318 0.48 -16.49 -5.35
C SER A 318 1.73 -16.08 -6.11
N ARG A 319 1.53 -15.68 -7.36
CA ARG A 319 2.54 -15.12 -8.25
C ARG A 319 2.20 -13.68 -8.57
N PHE A 320 3.21 -12.93 -9.01
CA PHE A 320 3.09 -11.54 -9.43
C PHE A 320 3.84 -11.27 -10.74
N GLY A 321 4.24 -12.32 -11.45
CA GLY A 321 4.94 -12.20 -12.72
C GLY A 321 5.22 -13.55 -13.37
N ALA A 322 5.81 -13.50 -14.56
CA ALA A 322 6.06 -14.67 -15.39
C ALA A 322 7.27 -15.50 -14.94
N ALA A 323 8.24 -14.88 -14.26
CA ALA A 323 9.44 -15.58 -13.84
C ALA A 323 9.15 -16.53 -12.66
N PRO A 324 9.81 -17.70 -12.57
CA PRO A 324 9.56 -18.66 -11.48
C PRO A 324 9.74 -18.09 -10.07
N ALA A 325 10.62 -17.10 -9.91
CA ALA A 325 10.88 -16.43 -8.62
C ALA A 325 9.87 -15.31 -8.28
N GLN A 326 9.00 -14.91 -9.21
CA GLN A 326 7.99 -13.87 -8.99
C GLN A 326 6.77 -14.45 -8.27
N THR A 327 7.02 -14.99 -7.07
CA THR A 327 6.04 -15.58 -6.18
C THR A 327 6.12 -14.95 -4.80
N TRP A 328 5.05 -15.07 -4.04
CA TRP A 328 5.02 -14.66 -2.65
C TRP A 328 4.18 -15.63 -1.82
N THR A 329 4.53 -15.73 -0.54
CA THR A 329 3.88 -16.57 0.43
C THR A 329 3.54 -15.74 1.67
N ASN A 330 2.38 -16.02 2.27
CA ASN A 330 1.99 -15.47 3.55
C ASN A 330 1.36 -16.57 4.39
N TYR A 331 1.72 -16.63 5.67
CA TYR A 331 1.15 -17.55 6.64
C TYR A 331 0.46 -16.74 7.74
N VAL A 332 -0.86 -16.84 7.79
CA VAL A 332 -1.72 -16.02 8.65
C VAL A 332 -2.29 -16.87 9.77
N LEU A 333 -1.99 -16.53 11.01
CA LEU A 333 -2.57 -17.07 12.23
C LEU A 333 -3.46 -16.00 12.91
N PRO A 334 -4.30 -16.37 13.89
CA PRO A 334 -5.17 -15.41 14.56
C PRO A 334 -4.43 -14.20 15.18
N ASP A 335 -3.28 -14.42 15.81
CA ASP A 335 -2.54 -13.37 16.53
C ASP A 335 -1.22 -12.97 15.88
N LEU A 336 -0.88 -13.58 14.74
CA LEU A 336 0.42 -13.47 14.10
C LEU A 336 0.31 -13.72 12.59
N ALA A 337 1.09 -13.02 11.77
CA ALA A 337 1.29 -13.39 10.38
C ALA A 337 2.74 -13.22 9.97
N ILE A 338 3.26 -14.08 9.10
CA ILE A 338 4.60 -13.97 8.51
C ILE A 338 4.53 -14.26 7.02
N GLY A 339 5.16 -13.42 6.21
CA GLY A 339 5.20 -13.64 4.78
C GLY A 339 6.43 -13.07 4.11
N SER A 340 6.79 -13.64 2.97
CA SER A 340 7.90 -13.23 2.13
C SER A 340 7.59 -13.32 0.64
N ALA A 341 8.15 -12.39 -0.12
CA ALA A 341 8.24 -12.48 -1.57
C ALA A 341 9.55 -13.16 -1.96
N SER A 342 9.53 -14.00 -2.97
CA SER A 342 10.72 -14.73 -3.46
C SER A 342 11.59 -13.89 -4.38
N ALA A 343 11.11 -12.72 -4.82
CA ALA A 343 11.84 -11.73 -5.59
C ALA A 343 11.24 -10.33 -5.34
N PRO A 344 11.99 -9.24 -5.56
CA PRO A 344 11.44 -7.90 -5.53
C PRO A 344 10.63 -7.59 -6.79
N TYR A 345 9.61 -6.74 -6.67
CA TYR A 345 8.84 -6.14 -7.76
C TYR A 345 9.33 -4.71 -8.09
N HIS A 346 9.60 -3.89 -7.08
CA HIS A 346 9.97 -2.48 -7.18
C HIS A 346 10.83 -2.01 -5.98
N THR A 347 11.31 -0.76 -6.04
CA THR A 347 12.02 -0.04 -4.97
C THR A 347 11.16 0.37 -3.77
N MET A 348 9.91 -0.08 -3.70
CA MET A 348 8.96 0.31 -2.65
C MET A 348 8.26 -0.89 -2.02
N ASP A 349 8.96 -2.00 -2.01
CA ASP A 349 8.41 -3.26 -1.57
C ASP A 349 8.83 -3.58 -0.14
N ILE A 350 7.96 -4.35 0.50
CA ILE A 350 8.24 -5.07 1.73
C ILE A 350 8.34 -6.53 1.35
N ASN A 351 9.57 -7.01 1.19
CA ASN A 351 9.82 -8.38 0.74
C ASN A 351 9.67 -9.42 1.87
N LEU A 352 9.73 -8.99 3.13
CA LEU A 352 9.53 -9.85 4.30
C LEU A 352 8.89 -9.02 5.41
N ALA A 353 7.76 -9.48 5.93
CA ALA A 353 7.06 -8.87 7.05
C ALA A 353 6.55 -9.91 8.06
N VAL A 354 6.49 -9.49 9.31
CA VAL A 354 5.80 -10.19 10.40
C VAL A 354 4.84 -9.21 11.08
N HIS A 355 3.57 -9.59 11.19
CA HIS A 355 2.54 -8.82 11.87
C HIS A 355 2.18 -9.50 13.17
N VAL A 356 2.06 -8.72 14.24
CA VAL A 356 1.69 -9.19 15.58
C VAL A 356 0.43 -8.46 16.01
N ALA A 357 -0.54 -9.19 16.56
CA ALA A 357 -1.79 -8.61 17.05
C ALA A 357 -1.54 -7.54 18.14
N ALA A 358 -1.79 -6.28 17.80
CA ALA A 358 -1.57 -5.15 18.69
C ALA A 358 -2.44 -3.91 18.38
N GLY A 359 -3.43 -4.04 17.49
CA GLY A 359 -4.37 -2.96 17.13
C GLY A 359 -3.96 -2.17 15.88
N GLU A 360 -4.82 -1.26 15.43
CA GLU A 360 -4.68 -0.57 14.12
C GLU A 360 -3.45 0.33 13.97
N GLN A 361 -2.80 0.70 15.08
CA GLN A 361 -1.60 1.55 15.08
C GLN A 361 -0.31 0.75 15.30
N ALA A 362 -0.42 -0.59 15.36
CA ALA A 362 0.70 -1.47 15.57
C ALA A 362 1.71 -1.36 14.42
N LEU A 363 2.99 -1.31 14.78
CA LEU A 363 4.06 -1.50 13.83
C LEU A 363 4.13 -2.98 13.44
N ARG A 364 4.45 -3.25 12.17
CA ARG A 364 4.91 -4.58 11.75
C ARG A 364 6.42 -4.69 11.96
N ALA A 365 6.93 -5.91 12.04
CA ALA A 365 8.34 -6.18 11.82
C ALA A 365 8.59 -6.43 10.33
N TYR A 366 9.72 -5.97 9.79
CA TYR A 366 9.99 -6.10 8.36
C TYR A 366 11.47 -5.96 8.03
N PHE A 367 11.86 -6.52 6.89
CA PHE A 367 13.18 -6.30 6.31
C PHE A 367 13.23 -5.03 5.45
N ILE A 368 14.32 -4.29 5.53
CA ILE A 368 14.56 -3.07 4.75
C ILE A 368 16.05 -2.91 4.42
N PRO A 369 16.43 -2.74 3.13
CA PRO A 369 17.79 -2.38 2.76
C PRO A 369 17.93 -0.85 2.74
N ASP A 370 19.00 -0.34 3.35
CA ASP A 370 19.21 1.10 3.54
C ASP A 370 20.59 1.55 3.02
N ALA A 371 20.60 2.72 2.37
CA ALA A 371 21.84 3.45 2.09
C ALA A 371 21.81 4.92 2.50
N ARG A 372 20.76 5.39 3.17
CA ARG A 372 20.54 6.82 3.43
C ARG A 372 20.40 7.15 4.90
N HIS A 373 20.73 6.21 5.79
CA HIS A 373 20.40 6.31 7.22
C HIS A 373 18.90 6.48 7.46
N ASP A 374 18.09 5.80 6.65
CA ASP A 374 16.64 5.74 6.78
C ASP A 374 16.17 4.29 7.03
N PRO A 375 16.58 3.66 8.15
CA PRO A 375 16.24 2.27 8.43
C PRO A 375 14.75 2.06 8.73
N TYR A 376 13.94 3.12 8.73
CA TYR A 376 12.50 3.08 9.00
C TYR A 376 11.64 3.44 7.79
N GLY A 377 12.24 3.75 6.64
CA GLY A 377 11.53 4.11 5.42
C GLY A 377 10.64 5.33 5.60
N GLN A 378 11.21 6.44 6.07
CA GLN A 378 10.51 7.69 6.35
C GLN A 378 11.03 8.87 5.52
N ALA A 379 12.24 8.77 4.96
CA ALA A 379 12.78 9.79 4.08
C ALA A 379 12.00 9.77 2.76
N ARG A 380 11.47 10.93 2.38
CA ARG A 380 10.80 11.11 1.09
C ARG A 380 11.75 11.83 0.15
N ILE A 381 11.92 11.27 -1.04
CA ILE A 381 12.76 11.80 -2.11
C ILE A 381 11.99 11.79 -3.43
N ALA A 382 12.41 12.62 -4.38
CA ALA A 382 11.82 12.64 -5.71
C ALA A 382 12.08 11.33 -6.45
N GLU A 383 11.04 10.68 -6.97
CA GLU A 383 11.15 9.54 -7.87
C GLU A 383 11.42 10.04 -9.31
N GLY A 384 12.67 10.04 -9.73
CA GLY A 384 13.05 10.56 -11.05
C GLY A 384 12.69 12.05 -11.22
N ASN A 385 12.31 12.44 -12.43
CA ASN A 385 12.09 13.85 -12.78
C ASN A 385 10.64 14.34 -12.55
N ASN A 386 9.73 13.46 -12.12
CA ASN A 386 8.31 13.80 -11.97
C ASN A 386 7.96 14.50 -10.65
N GLY A 387 8.93 14.62 -9.74
CA GLY A 387 8.78 15.32 -8.47
C GLY A 387 7.94 14.57 -7.43
N HIS A 388 7.51 13.33 -7.68
CA HIS A 388 6.80 12.52 -6.68
C HIS A 388 7.70 12.22 -5.50
N GLN A 389 7.32 12.73 -4.33
CA GLN A 389 8.03 12.45 -3.10
C GLN A 389 7.59 11.08 -2.58
N LYS A 390 8.48 10.10 -2.69
CA LYS A 390 8.27 8.73 -2.23
C LYS A 390 9.39 8.30 -1.31
N THR A 391 9.11 7.33 -0.46
CA THR A 391 10.14 6.63 0.28
C THR A 391 10.60 5.46 -0.57
N LEU A 392 11.85 5.52 -1.03
CA LEU A 392 12.46 4.54 -1.93
C LEU A 392 13.56 3.79 -1.19
N HIS A 393 13.60 2.46 -1.30
CA HIS A 393 14.69 1.64 -0.77
C HIS A 393 15.59 1.09 -1.86
N LEU A 394 16.71 0.50 -1.43
CA LEU A 394 17.63 -0.18 -2.32
C LEU A 394 16.97 -1.39 -2.99
N THR A 395 17.54 -1.80 -4.12
CA THR A 395 17.13 -3.02 -4.83
C THR A 395 18.27 -4.04 -4.83
N PRO A 396 18.61 -4.63 -3.67
CA PRO A 396 19.55 -5.73 -3.64
C PRO A 396 19.00 -6.87 -4.50
N TYR A 397 19.88 -7.78 -4.91
CA TYR A 397 19.40 -9.11 -5.27
C TYR A 397 18.81 -9.74 -4.01
N TRP A 398 17.51 -10.00 -4.06
CA TRP A 398 16.75 -10.61 -2.97
C TRP A 398 16.15 -11.92 -3.47
N THR A 399 16.27 -12.97 -2.66
CA THR A 399 15.49 -14.20 -2.82
C THR A 399 15.13 -14.76 -1.44
N ALA A 400 13.95 -15.38 -1.34
CA ALA A 400 13.49 -15.99 -0.11
C ALA A 400 12.73 -17.29 -0.33
N ALA A 401 12.96 -18.24 0.56
CA ALA A 401 12.18 -19.46 0.71
C ALA A 401 11.33 -19.37 1.98
N GLN A 402 10.09 -19.85 1.92
CA GLN A 402 9.18 -19.88 3.07
C GLN A 402 8.45 -21.22 3.20
N ALA A 403 8.49 -21.76 4.42
CA ALA A 403 7.81 -22.96 4.85
C ALA A 403 7.01 -22.62 6.11
N GLY A 404 5.72 -22.33 5.92
CA GLY A 404 4.82 -21.92 7.00
C GLY A 404 5.37 -20.73 7.79
N ARG A 405 5.80 -21.02 9.02
CA ARG A 405 6.27 -20.06 10.03
C ARG A 405 7.72 -19.59 9.86
N ASP A 406 8.48 -20.23 8.97
CA ASP A 406 9.91 -19.97 8.76
C ASP A 406 10.18 -19.35 7.39
N VAL A 407 11.03 -18.33 7.36
CA VAL A 407 11.54 -17.67 6.16
C VAL A 407 13.06 -17.67 6.17
N LEU A 408 13.68 -18.10 5.08
CA LEU A 408 15.11 -17.98 4.82
C LEU A 408 15.30 -16.99 3.65
N ALA A 409 15.99 -15.88 3.91
CA ALA A 409 16.23 -14.83 2.93
C ALA A 409 17.72 -14.65 2.64
N LEU A 410 18.08 -14.53 1.36
CA LEU A 410 19.39 -14.14 0.87
C LEU A 410 19.32 -12.73 0.29
N ILE A 411 20.22 -11.87 0.76
CA ILE A 411 20.35 -10.49 0.36
C ILE A 411 21.75 -10.28 -0.18
N VAL A 412 21.88 -9.81 -1.43
CA VAL A 412 23.17 -9.46 -2.04
C VAL A 412 23.07 -8.05 -2.62
N HIS A 413 23.85 -7.13 -2.07
CA HIS A 413 23.87 -5.76 -2.56
C HIS A 413 24.66 -5.67 -3.86
N ARG A 414 24.16 -4.89 -4.83
CA ARG A 414 24.74 -4.73 -6.16
C ARG A 414 24.86 -3.26 -6.49
N ALA A 415 25.90 -2.88 -7.24
CA ALA A 415 26.19 -1.48 -7.55
C ALA A 415 25.00 -0.79 -8.23
N GLN A 416 24.26 -1.50 -9.11
CA GLN A 416 23.09 -0.98 -9.79
C GLN A 416 21.89 -0.72 -8.87
N GLY A 417 21.85 -1.37 -7.70
CA GLY A 417 20.79 -1.22 -6.70
C GLY A 417 21.09 -0.17 -5.63
N VAL A 418 22.26 0.48 -5.69
CA VAL A 418 22.70 1.53 -4.75
C VAL A 418 22.62 2.90 -5.44
N PRO A 419 21.91 3.86 -4.84
CA PRO A 419 21.76 5.18 -5.43
C PRO A 419 23.06 6.01 -5.28
N PRO A 420 23.36 6.95 -6.21
CA PRO A 420 24.59 7.74 -6.18
C PRO A 420 24.79 8.55 -4.89
N GLU A 421 23.70 9.00 -4.26
CA GLU A 421 23.70 9.77 -3.02
C GLU A 421 23.80 8.93 -1.75
N GLY A 422 23.95 7.61 -1.87
CA GLY A 422 24.09 6.73 -0.70
C GLY A 422 25.24 7.15 0.21
N VAL A 423 25.05 7.02 1.52
CA VAL A 423 26.05 7.29 2.57
C VAL A 423 26.46 6.07 3.40
N ALA A 424 25.71 4.96 3.34
CA ALA A 424 26.05 3.68 3.97
C ALA A 424 25.46 2.51 3.18
N LEU A 425 25.81 1.27 3.53
CA LEU A 425 25.17 0.08 2.98
C LEU A 425 24.78 -0.87 4.11
N ASN A 426 23.48 -0.96 4.35
CA ASN A 426 22.93 -1.63 5.51
C ASN A 426 21.80 -2.59 5.13
N SER A 427 21.68 -3.65 5.92
CA SER A 427 20.52 -4.54 5.91
C SER A 427 19.90 -4.50 7.30
N ASP A 428 18.68 -3.97 7.42
CA ASP A 428 17.99 -3.82 8.69
C ASP A 428 16.75 -4.72 8.74
N PHE A 429 16.49 -5.29 9.92
CA PHE A 429 15.23 -5.94 10.25
C PHE A 429 14.57 -5.17 11.39
N VAL A 430 13.54 -4.40 11.06
CA VAL A 430 12.82 -3.52 11.97
C VAL A 430 11.86 -4.35 12.82
N LEU A 431 11.74 -4.01 14.10
CA LEU A 431 10.85 -4.63 15.09
C LEU A 431 10.08 -3.53 15.84
N PRO A 432 8.86 -3.77 16.33
CA PRO A 432 8.19 -2.82 17.21
C PRO A 432 8.94 -2.68 18.54
N ASN A 433 9.10 -1.44 19.02
CA ASN A 433 9.47 -1.18 20.40
C ASN A 433 8.22 -1.41 21.29
N GLY A 434 8.37 -2.12 22.41
CA GLY A 434 7.24 -2.59 23.22
C GLY A 434 7.06 -4.11 23.21
N ALA A 435 8.16 -4.85 23.11
CA ALA A 435 8.21 -6.26 23.47
C ALA A 435 8.00 -6.43 24.98
N ASP A 436 7.41 -7.55 25.39
CA ASP A 436 7.44 -7.99 26.79
C ASP A 436 8.83 -8.50 27.18
N GLU A 437 9.56 -9.09 26.22
CA GLU A 437 10.93 -9.55 26.39
C GLU A 437 11.71 -9.49 25.06
N VAL A 438 13.00 -9.16 25.17
CA VAL A 438 13.98 -9.24 24.09
C VAL A 438 15.17 -10.04 24.60
N HIS A 439 15.65 -11.01 23.82
CA HIS A 439 16.83 -11.82 24.16
C HIS A 439 17.82 -11.88 23.01
N ILE A 440 19.11 -12.01 23.34
CA ILE A 440 20.17 -12.45 22.43
C ILE A 440 20.65 -13.81 22.92
N GLY A 441 20.41 -14.84 22.11
CA GLY A 441 20.57 -16.23 22.53
C GLY A 441 19.71 -16.51 23.76
N THR A 442 20.33 -16.90 24.87
CA THR A 442 19.64 -17.11 26.16
C THR A 442 19.57 -15.86 27.03
N ALA A 443 20.42 -14.86 26.78
CA ALA A 443 20.56 -13.69 27.65
C ALA A 443 19.47 -12.66 27.36
N PRO A 444 18.77 -12.13 28.37
CA PRO A 444 17.86 -11.01 28.18
C PRO A 444 18.63 -9.74 27.81
N VAL A 445 18.05 -8.94 26.93
CA VAL A 445 18.52 -7.58 26.62
C VAL A 445 17.90 -6.63 27.63
N ALA A 446 18.75 -5.89 28.34
CA ALA A 446 18.27 -4.76 29.14
C ALA A 446 17.83 -3.66 28.18
N ALA A 447 16.54 -3.31 28.19
CA ALA A 447 15.97 -2.29 27.32
C ALA A 447 15.72 -1.00 28.12
N PRO A 448 16.73 -0.12 28.28
CA PRO A 448 16.49 1.18 28.90
C PRO A 448 15.58 2.05 28.01
N ASP A 449 14.91 3.02 28.63
CA ASP A 449 14.05 3.98 27.93
C ASP A 449 14.84 4.89 26.96
N GLN A 450 16.16 4.99 27.15
CA GLN A 450 17.07 5.79 26.33
C GLN A 450 17.55 5.02 25.09
N PRO A 451 18.13 5.69 24.08
CA PRO A 451 18.78 5.01 22.96
C PRO A 451 19.87 4.05 23.44
N TRP A 452 19.94 2.87 22.82
CA TRP A 452 20.93 1.86 23.15
C TRP A 452 21.28 1.01 21.94
N ILE A 453 22.48 0.43 21.97
CA ILE A 453 22.97 -0.50 20.96
C ILE A 453 23.68 -1.66 21.66
N GLN A 454 23.45 -2.86 21.16
CA GLN A 454 24.08 -4.07 21.69
C GLN A 454 24.49 -4.99 20.54
N GLU A 455 25.74 -5.44 20.57
CA GLU A 455 26.26 -6.38 19.59
C GLU A 455 25.60 -7.75 19.73
N VAL A 456 25.33 -8.38 18.59
CA VAL A 456 24.73 -9.71 18.49
C VAL A 456 25.84 -10.67 18.08
N PRO A 457 26.29 -11.58 18.97
CA PRO A 457 27.37 -12.48 18.65
C PRO A 457 27.03 -13.37 17.45
N ALA A 458 28.03 -13.65 16.60
CA ALA A 458 27.86 -14.48 15.41
C ALA A 458 27.17 -15.81 15.75
N GLY A 459 26.18 -16.18 14.93
CA GLY A 459 25.36 -17.39 15.11
C GLY A 459 24.26 -17.29 16.18
N SER A 460 24.26 -16.24 17.01
CA SER A 460 23.18 -16.03 17.99
C SER A 460 21.89 -15.57 17.29
N ALA A 461 20.76 -16.03 17.83
CA ALA A 461 19.44 -15.52 17.44
C ALA A 461 19.02 -14.38 18.37
N ILE A 462 18.31 -13.40 17.83
CA ILE A 462 17.51 -12.45 18.59
C ILE A 462 16.11 -13.03 18.73
N PHE A 463 15.53 -12.85 19.90
CA PHE A 463 14.14 -13.17 20.17
C PHE A 463 13.40 -11.92 20.65
N TRP A 464 12.25 -11.67 20.05
CA TRP A 464 11.33 -10.61 20.43
C TRP A 464 9.98 -11.25 20.72
N ARG A 465 9.39 -11.00 21.90
CA ARG A 465 8.07 -11.53 22.25
C ARG A 465 7.14 -10.43 22.72
N ARG A 466 5.87 -10.50 22.33
CA ARG A 466 4.77 -9.73 22.90
C ARG A 466 3.51 -10.58 22.99
N GLY A 467 2.93 -10.69 24.17
CA GLY A 467 1.85 -11.63 24.45
C GLY A 467 2.26 -13.05 24.03
N ASN A 468 1.46 -13.66 23.15
CA ASN A 468 1.72 -15.01 22.63
C ASN A 468 2.53 -15.03 21.33
N ALA A 469 2.91 -13.87 20.78
CA ALA A 469 3.72 -13.82 19.56
C ALA A 469 5.22 -13.84 19.91
N LEU A 470 5.97 -14.77 19.32
CA LEU A 470 7.44 -14.83 19.39
C LEU A 470 8.02 -14.71 17.98
N ILE A 471 8.94 -13.76 17.78
CA ILE A 471 9.74 -13.60 16.57
C ILE A 471 11.18 -13.98 16.90
N GLY A 472 11.73 -14.94 16.18
CA GLY A 472 13.14 -15.30 16.21
C GLY A 472 13.82 -14.82 14.92
N VAL A 473 14.97 -14.16 15.04
CA VAL A 473 15.77 -13.72 13.88
C VAL A 473 17.21 -14.16 14.09
N ARG A 474 17.78 -14.90 13.14
CA ARG A 474 19.20 -15.29 13.14
C ARG A 474 19.86 -14.85 11.85
N VAL A 475 21.00 -14.18 11.97
CA VAL A 475 21.91 -13.92 10.84
C VAL A 475 22.82 -15.14 10.69
N LEU A 476 22.62 -15.93 9.64
CA LEU A 476 23.42 -17.14 9.39
C LEU A 476 24.82 -16.79 8.87
N ALA A 477 24.90 -15.77 8.03
CA ALA A 477 26.15 -15.19 7.54
C ALA A 477 25.89 -13.76 7.09
N ALA A 478 26.87 -12.88 7.26
CA ALA A 478 26.85 -11.54 6.67
C ALA A 478 28.28 -11.08 6.39
N LEU A 479 28.48 -10.43 5.24
CA LEU A 479 29.78 -9.98 4.76
C LEU A 479 29.78 -8.46 4.54
N GLN A 480 30.90 -7.82 4.87
CA GLN A 480 31.21 -6.46 4.45
C GLN A 480 31.64 -6.43 2.98
N ALA A 481 31.78 -5.22 2.43
CA ALA A 481 32.23 -5.03 1.05
C ALA A 481 33.59 -5.70 0.77
N ASP A 482 34.50 -5.73 1.74
CA ASP A 482 35.82 -6.38 1.60
C ASP A 482 35.80 -7.91 1.80
N GLY A 483 34.63 -8.49 2.08
CA GLY A 483 34.46 -9.93 2.32
C GLY A 483 34.74 -10.39 3.74
N THR A 484 35.06 -9.48 4.67
CA THR A 484 35.14 -9.82 6.10
C THR A 484 33.74 -9.94 6.71
N PRO A 485 33.57 -10.64 7.85
CA PRO A 485 32.27 -10.71 8.53
C PRO A 485 31.72 -9.32 8.85
N ALA A 486 30.43 -9.10 8.58
CA ALA A 486 29.72 -7.87 8.93
C ALA A 486 29.35 -7.86 10.42
N ARG A 487 29.36 -6.65 10.99
CA ARG A 487 28.91 -6.42 12.36
C ARG A 487 27.39 -6.48 12.42
N VAL A 488 26.88 -7.18 13.43
CA VAL A 488 25.44 -7.37 13.67
C VAL A 488 25.09 -6.80 15.04
N GLU A 489 24.09 -5.93 15.10
CA GLU A 489 23.70 -5.24 16.32
C GLU A 489 22.18 -5.17 16.44
N ILE A 490 21.66 -5.15 17.66
CA ILE A 490 20.29 -4.69 17.92
C ILE A 490 20.35 -3.29 18.51
N ALA A 491 19.50 -2.39 18.01
CA ALA A 491 19.50 -1.00 18.37
C ALA A 491 18.09 -0.46 18.65
N HIS A 492 18.01 0.38 19.68
CA HIS A 492 16.94 1.35 19.89
C HIS A 492 17.50 2.74 19.58
N ASP A 493 17.10 3.33 18.46
CA ASP A 493 17.63 4.64 18.05
C ASP A 493 16.97 5.83 18.79
N GLY A 494 16.05 5.60 19.74
CA GLY A 494 15.22 6.64 20.36
C GLY A 494 14.29 7.35 19.37
N ASN A 495 13.93 6.67 18.27
CA ASN A 495 13.07 7.24 17.24
C ASN A 495 11.65 7.45 17.77
N ARG A 496 10.97 8.48 17.23
CA ARG A 496 9.57 8.80 17.57
C ARG A 496 8.55 7.74 17.12
N PHE A 497 8.97 6.78 16.29
CA PHE A 497 8.07 5.79 15.70
C PHE A 497 7.77 4.65 16.66
N GLY A 498 8.64 4.45 17.67
CA GLY A 498 8.54 3.32 18.58
C GLY A 498 9.02 2.04 17.91
N ALA A 499 10.15 2.09 17.21
CA ALA A 499 10.75 0.93 16.54
C ALA A 499 12.15 0.60 17.10
N LEU A 500 12.51 -0.67 17.02
CA LEU A 500 13.85 -1.23 17.20
C LEU A 500 14.33 -1.75 15.84
N ARG A 501 15.63 -2.01 15.70
CA ARG A 501 16.16 -2.70 14.52
C ARG A 501 17.28 -3.66 14.87
N LEU A 502 17.28 -4.82 14.21
CA LEU A 502 18.49 -5.58 13.99
C LEU A 502 19.21 -4.98 12.79
N HIS A 503 20.43 -4.52 13.00
CA HIS A 503 21.25 -3.80 12.04
C HIS A 503 22.43 -4.67 11.60
N ILE A 504 22.65 -4.74 10.29
CA ILE A 504 23.84 -5.33 9.68
C ILE A 504 24.53 -4.25 8.85
N GLN A 505 25.73 -3.86 9.26
CA GLN A 505 26.53 -2.87 8.53
C GLN A 505 27.47 -3.56 7.55
N HIS A 506 27.26 -3.34 6.25
CA HIS A 506 28.12 -3.91 5.20
C HIS A 506 29.24 -2.95 4.78
N SER A 507 28.95 -1.65 4.75
CA SER A 507 29.92 -0.62 4.36
C SER A 507 29.49 0.75 4.87
N SER A 508 30.45 1.56 5.30
CA SER A 508 30.28 3.01 5.50
C SER A 508 30.62 3.82 4.23
N ALA A 509 31.03 3.16 3.16
CA ALA A 509 31.35 3.73 1.84
C ALA A 509 30.52 3.01 0.75
N PRO A 510 29.28 3.43 0.49
CA PRO A 510 28.30 2.64 -0.27
C PRO A 510 28.58 2.49 -1.76
N ALA A 511 29.40 3.36 -2.34
CA ALA A 511 29.89 3.18 -3.71
C ALA A 511 30.69 1.87 -3.88
N ASN A 512 31.25 1.34 -2.79
CA ASN A 512 31.87 0.03 -2.76
C ASN A 512 30.89 -1.02 -2.21
N VAL A 513 30.12 -1.64 -3.09
CA VAL A 513 29.24 -2.77 -2.72
C VAL A 513 30.02 -4.05 -2.46
N GLY A 514 31.17 -4.25 -3.13
CA GLY A 514 32.05 -5.41 -2.97
C GLY A 514 31.29 -6.75 -2.83
N ARG A 515 31.61 -7.49 -1.76
CA ARG A 515 30.98 -8.78 -1.41
C ARG A 515 29.81 -8.66 -0.41
N SER A 516 29.20 -7.48 -0.30
CA SER A 516 28.16 -7.19 0.70
C SER A 516 26.93 -8.09 0.54
N ALA A 517 26.75 -9.02 1.47
CA ALA A 517 25.66 -9.97 1.47
C ALA A 517 25.24 -10.35 2.90
N ALA A 518 23.99 -10.78 3.07
CA ALA A 518 23.47 -11.32 4.32
C ALA A 518 22.50 -12.48 4.08
N VAL A 519 22.43 -13.40 5.04
CA VAL A 519 21.43 -14.47 5.08
C VAL A 519 20.69 -14.42 6.41
N LEU A 520 19.38 -14.27 6.34
CA LEU A 520 18.49 -14.17 7.49
C LEU A 520 17.58 -15.40 7.57
N LEU A 521 17.54 -16.03 8.74
CA LEU A 521 16.51 -17.00 9.11
C LEU A 521 15.55 -16.31 10.10
N VAL A 522 14.28 -16.21 9.72
CA VAL A 522 13.22 -15.58 10.53
C VAL A 522 12.13 -16.61 10.82
N ARG A 523 11.75 -16.72 12.09
CA ARG A 523 10.67 -17.60 12.55
C ARG A 523 9.64 -16.79 13.33
N ALA A 524 8.37 -16.99 13.03
CA ALA A 524 7.27 -16.39 13.78
C ALA A 524 6.36 -17.49 14.36
N VAL A 525 6.23 -17.54 15.70
CA VAL A 525 5.44 -18.56 16.40
C VAL A 525 4.35 -17.91 17.25
N GLN A 526 3.12 -18.42 17.12
CA GLN A 526 2.04 -18.17 18.08
C GLN A 526 2.14 -19.22 19.19
N LEU A 527 2.57 -18.80 20.36
CA LEU A 527 2.76 -19.62 21.55
C LEU A 527 1.40 -20.03 22.15
N ALA A 528 1.34 -21.20 22.78
CA ALA A 528 0.20 -21.60 23.60
C ALA A 528 0.01 -20.71 24.86
N GLY A 529 1.07 -19.99 25.25
CA GLY A 529 1.08 -19.01 26.33
C GLY A 529 2.51 -18.49 26.58
N PRO A 530 2.69 -17.41 27.36
CA PRO A 530 4.02 -16.82 27.58
C PRO A 530 5.04 -17.80 28.18
N ALA A 531 4.58 -18.75 28.99
CA ALA A 531 5.44 -19.78 29.60
C ALA A 531 6.08 -20.75 28.59
N ALA A 532 5.56 -20.85 27.36
CA ALA A 532 6.14 -21.68 26.31
C ALA A 532 7.33 -21.01 25.61
N ALA A 533 7.57 -19.71 25.85
CA ALA A 533 8.59 -18.94 25.14
C ALA A 533 10.02 -19.52 25.29
N PRO A 534 10.50 -19.94 26.49
CA PRO A 534 11.83 -20.52 26.62
C PRO A 534 12.03 -21.79 25.77
N ALA A 535 11.02 -22.66 25.69
CA ALA A 535 11.08 -23.87 24.88
C ALA A 535 11.12 -23.54 23.38
N ALA A 536 10.28 -22.62 22.92
CA ALA A 536 10.28 -22.17 21.52
C ALA A 536 11.61 -21.47 21.14
N ARG A 537 12.21 -20.70 22.06
CA ARG A 537 13.56 -20.12 21.86
C ARG A 537 14.62 -21.20 21.74
N ALA A 538 14.60 -22.20 22.62
CA ALA A 538 15.56 -23.31 22.59
C ALA A 538 15.44 -24.13 21.29
N GLU A 539 14.20 -24.38 20.83
CA GLU A 539 13.94 -25.05 19.56
C GLU A 539 14.49 -24.26 18.37
N PHE A 540 14.24 -22.94 18.30
CA PHE A 540 14.83 -22.11 17.25
C PHE A 540 16.35 -22.03 17.36
N ALA A 541 16.90 -21.95 18.58
CA ALA A 541 18.34 -21.97 18.84
C ALA A 541 18.99 -23.26 18.28
N ALA A 542 18.31 -24.40 18.43
CA ALA A 542 18.76 -25.69 17.91
C ALA A 542 18.54 -25.88 16.40
N ALA A 543 17.71 -25.05 15.75
CA ALA A 543 17.44 -25.16 14.33
C ALA A 543 18.75 -25.02 13.52
N LEU A 544 19.00 -26.01 12.66
CA LEU A 544 20.18 -26.03 11.80
C LEU A 544 19.98 -25.08 10.62
N GLY A 545 20.99 -24.25 10.38
CA GLY A 545 21.05 -23.36 9.23
C GLY A 545 22.50 -23.26 8.75
N ALA A 546 22.68 -23.24 7.44
CA ALA A 546 23.98 -23.10 6.80
C ALA A 546 23.88 -22.04 5.70
N ALA A 547 24.95 -21.27 5.54
CA ALA A 547 25.10 -20.30 4.47
C ALA A 547 26.53 -20.36 3.93
N ARG A 548 26.65 -20.29 2.60
CA ARG A 548 27.90 -20.21 1.85
C ARG A 548 27.81 -18.97 0.98
N LEU A 549 28.70 -18.01 1.19
CA LEU A 549 28.74 -16.72 0.50
C LEU A 549 30.09 -16.57 -0.23
N ASP A 550 30.31 -17.40 -1.23
CA ASP A 550 31.54 -17.39 -2.04
C ASP A 550 31.47 -16.29 -3.11
N GLU A 551 32.60 -16.00 -3.77
CA GLU A 551 32.59 -15.05 -4.90
C GLU A 551 31.73 -15.58 -6.05
N GLY A 552 30.55 -14.97 -6.23
CA GLY A 552 29.63 -15.28 -7.33
C GLY A 552 28.76 -16.53 -7.12
N ASP A 553 28.90 -17.24 -5.99
CA ASP A 553 28.12 -18.43 -5.65
C ASP A 553 27.60 -18.33 -4.21
N PHE A 554 26.28 -18.19 -4.08
CA PHE A 554 25.60 -18.00 -2.81
C PHE A 554 24.58 -19.12 -2.61
N ALA A 555 24.67 -19.80 -1.47
CA ALA A 555 23.74 -20.84 -1.09
C ALA A 555 23.38 -20.73 0.38
N ALA A 556 22.12 -20.96 0.73
CA ALA A 556 21.67 -21.07 2.10
C ALA A 556 20.64 -22.18 2.22
N SER A 557 20.60 -22.84 3.36
CA SER A 557 19.61 -23.85 3.69
C SER A 557 19.31 -23.83 5.18
N ALA A 558 18.07 -24.10 5.58
CA ALA A 558 17.70 -24.20 6.98
C ALA A 558 16.64 -25.27 7.24
N VAL A 559 16.59 -25.78 8.48
CA VAL A 559 15.53 -26.66 8.95
C VAL A 559 14.46 -25.82 9.65
N GLY A 560 13.35 -25.57 8.94
CA GLY A 560 12.16 -24.92 9.48
C GLY A 560 11.28 -25.87 10.29
N LEU A 561 10.32 -25.32 11.05
CA LEU A 561 9.30 -26.09 11.77
C LEU A 561 8.39 -26.86 10.81
N ASP A 562 8.01 -26.21 9.72
CA ASP A 562 7.00 -26.70 8.79
C ASP A 562 7.63 -27.31 7.51
N GLY A 563 8.96 -27.45 7.48
CA GLY A 563 9.71 -28.05 6.38
C GLY A 563 11.11 -27.45 6.17
N PRO A 564 11.94 -28.08 5.32
CA PRO A 564 13.23 -27.52 4.93
C PRO A 564 13.05 -26.26 4.06
N LEU A 565 14.03 -25.37 4.15
CA LEU A 565 14.13 -24.10 3.43
C LEU A 565 15.37 -24.05 2.54
#